data_AF-A0A3L6MTH2-F1
#
_entry.id   AF-A0A3L6MTH2-F1
#
_cell.length_a   1.000
_cell.length_b   1.000
_cell.length_c   1.000
_cell.angle_alpha   90.00
_cell.angle_beta   90.00
_cell.angle_gamma   90.00
#
_symmetry.space_group_name_H-M   'P 1'
#
loop_
_entity.id
_entity.type
_entity.pdbx_description
1 polymer ?
#
loop_
_entity_poly.entity_id
_entity_poly.type
_entity_poly.pdbx_seq_one_letter_code
_entity_poly.pdbx_strand_id
1 'polypeptide(L)'
;MEFMFWAVFSYDKKGPCHCWGPETAKERKDANLMLEELNAELEPVMREQRELTTGVRRLGLRALPRKKPTWKWKKETGKLTRGEGKGIGWWRYQQTILLPKLLPFAKKCEKERPGTIVQEGKAPSHAHPAQQRIYDLAGVQRLLWCGNSPDLNAIEPDEKGDYEERGAEESGRSFSQLGGSLEGVAAREDPGVDRAYSRSYPQNH
;
A
#
# COMPACT_ATOMS: atom_id res chain seq x y z
N MET A 1 0.67 13.84 -15.20
CA MET A 1 0.19 12.83 -14.23
C MET A 1 -0.43 13.65 -13.12
N GLU A 2 -1.75 13.57 -12.96
CA GLU A 2 -2.42 14.01 -11.73
C GLU A 2 -1.76 13.28 -10.54
N PHE A 3 -1.67 13.96 -9.41
CA PHE A 3 -0.99 13.45 -8.23
C PHE A 3 -1.64 12.13 -7.76
N MET A 4 -0.83 11.14 -7.40
CA MET A 4 -1.33 9.94 -6.71
C MET A 4 -1.04 10.09 -5.22
N PHE A 5 -2.04 9.83 -4.39
CA PHE A 5 -1.92 9.88 -2.94
C PHE A 5 -1.94 8.47 -2.35
N TRP A 6 -1.09 8.24 -1.35
CA TRP A 6 -1.11 7.04 -0.53
C TRP A 6 -1.18 7.47 0.94
N ALA A 7 -2.02 6.79 1.72
CA ALA A 7 -2.03 6.91 3.16
C ALA A 7 -2.38 5.56 3.79
N VAL A 8 -2.00 5.42 5.05
CA VAL A 8 -2.41 4.30 5.90
C VAL A 8 -3.02 4.87 7.17
N PHE A 9 -4.01 4.17 7.71
CA PHE A 9 -4.61 4.46 9.00
C PHE A 9 -5.05 3.16 9.66
N SER A 10 -5.35 3.26 10.95
CA SER A 10 -6.08 2.27 11.72
C SER A 10 -7.27 2.97 12.37
N TYR A 11 -8.18 2.21 12.98
CA TYR A 11 -9.42 2.73 13.58
C TYR A 11 -9.25 3.99 14.46
N ASP A 12 -8.17 4.07 15.23
CA ASP A 12 -7.89 5.15 16.18
C ASP A 12 -6.63 5.96 15.81
N LYS A 13 -5.96 5.63 14.71
CA LYS A 13 -4.62 6.16 14.40
C LYS A 13 -4.48 6.55 12.96
N LYS A 14 -4.07 7.78 12.76
CA LYS A 14 -3.57 8.24 11.47
C LYS A 14 -2.14 7.74 11.29
N GLY A 15 -1.87 7.09 10.17
CA GLY A 15 -0.54 6.68 9.78
C GLY A 15 0.11 7.69 8.83
N PRO A 16 1.29 7.35 8.30
CA PRO A 16 1.97 8.18 7.32
C PRO A 16 1.20 8.30 6.01
N CYS A 17 1.43 9.40 5.30
CA CYS A 17 0.99 9.59 3.92
C CYS A 17 2.17 9.83 2.97
N HIS A 18 1.89 9.78 1.68
CA HIS A 18 2.85 10.05 0.62
C HIS A 18 2.14 10.52 -0.66
N CYS A 19 2.65 11.61 -1.25
CA CYS A 19 2.25 12.08 -2.56
C CYS A 19 3.30 11.66 -3.58
N TRP A 20 2.87 10.95 -4.62
CA TRP A 20 3.77 10.47 -5.66
C TRP A 20 4.09 11.55 -6.67
N GLY A 21 5.38 11.79 -6.88
CA GLY A 21 5.89 12.49 -8.06
C GLY A 21 6.15 11.55 -9.24
N PRO A 22 6.35 12.11 -10.46
CA PRO A 22 6.77 11.33 -11.61
C PRO A 22 8.08 10.59 -11.29
N GLU A 23 8.19 9.35 -11.76
CA GLU A 23 9.44 8.59 -11.61
C GLU A 23 10.53 9.23 -12.47
N THR A 24 11.66 9.55 -11.83
CA THR A 24 12.81 10.12 -12.52
C THR A 24 13.58 9.03 -13.26
N ALA A 25 14.24 9.42 -14.36
CA ALA A 25 15.08 8.49 -15.11
C ALA A 25 16.23 7.90 -14.27
N LYS A 26 16.72 8.64 -13.27
CA LYS A 26 17.73 8.17 -12.34
C LYS A 26 17.19 7.07 -11.42
N GLU A 27 16.07 7.32 -10.75
CA GLU A 27 15.40 6.30 -9.92
C GLU A 27 15.11 5.03 -10.71
N ARG A 28 14.72 5.17 -11.99
CA ARG A 28 14.47 4.02 -12.85
C ARG A 28 15.74 3.21 -13.12
N LYS A 29 16.87 3.86 -13.38
CA LYS A 29 18.17 3.21 -13.60
C LYS A 29 18.66 2.51 -12.33
N ASP A 30 18.63 3.22 -11.20
CA ASP A 30 19.07 2.70 -9.91
C ASP A 30 18.22 1.48 -9.51
N ALA A 31 16.90 1.54 -9.73
CA ALA A 31 16.00 0.41 -9.50
C ALA A 31 16.33 -0.80 -10.38
N ASN A 32 16.72 -0.59 -11.63
CA ASN A 32 17.08 -1.70 -12.53
C ASN A 32 18.39 -2.35 -12.08
N LEU A 33 19.39 -1.55 -11.69
CA LEU A 33 20.66 -2.05 -11.18
C LEU A 33 20.47 -2.90 -9.92
N MET A 34 19.71 -2.40 -8.95
CA MET A 34 19.39 -3.13 -7.72
C MET A 34 18.62 -4.44 -8.00
N LEU A 35 17.75 -4.45 -9.01
CA LEU A 35 17.04 -5.66 -9.41
C LEU A 35 17.94 -6.67 -10.12
N GLU A 36 18.95 -6.22 -10.85
CA GLU A 36 19.94 -7.10 -11.47
C GLU A 36 20.79 -7.79 -10.39
N GLU A 37 21.26 -7.04 -9.39
CA GLU A 37 21.96 -7.59 -8.23
C GLU A 37 21.09 -8.61 -7.48
N LEU A 38 19.86 -8.25 -7.14
CA LEU A 38 18.94 -9.14 -6.44
C LEU A 38 18.61 -10.40 -7.26
N ASN A 39 18.49 -10.28 -8.60
CA ASN A 39 18.29 -11.43 -9.46
C ASN A 39 19.53 -12.33 -9.55
N ALA A 40 20.74 -11.77 -9.48
CA ALA A 40 21.98 -12.55 -9.48
C ALA A 40 22.10 -13.40 -8.22
N GLU A 41 21.67 -12.87 -7.06
CA GLU A 41 21.60 -13.63 -5.80
C GLU A 41 20.49 -14.68 -5.80
N LEU A 42 19.33 -14.35 -6.36
CA LEU A 42 18.17 -15.26 -6.37
C LEU A 42 18.27 -16.40 -7.38
N GLU A 43 18.98 -16.20 -8.49
CA GLU A 43 19.10 -17.22 -9.53
C GLU A 43 19.63 -18.58 -9.01
N PRO A 44 20.77 -18.66 -8.28
CA PRO A 44 21.27 -19.94 -7.79
C PRO A 44 20.28 -20.63 -6.84
N VAL A 45 19.67 -19.87 -5.92
CA VAL A 45 18.68 -20.40 -4.96
C VAL A 45 17.47 -20.99 -5.67
N MET A 46 16.93 -20.28 -6.66
CA MET A 46 15.77 -20.76 -7.42
C MET A 46 16.12 -21.96 -8.33
N ARG A 47 17.37 -22.01 -8.81
CA ARG A 47 17.87 -23.16 -9.58
C ARG A 47 17.93 -24.41 -8.71
N GLU A 48 18.53 -24.31 -7.52
CA GLU A 48 18.60 -25.40 -6.55
C GLU A 48 17.21 -25.89 -6.12
N GLN A 49 16.31 -24.97 -5.76
CA GLN A 49 14.93 -25.31 -5.41
C GLN A 49 14.21 -26.07 -6.55
N ARG A 50 14.43 -25.66 -7.80
CA ARG A 50 13.85 -26.35 -8.95
C ARG A 50 14.49 -27.72 -9.16
N GLU A 51 15.78 -27.87 -8.97
CA GLU A 51 16.47 -29.15 -9.09
C GLU A 51 15.96 -30.15 -8.06
N LEU A 52 15.80 -29.74 -6.81
CA LEU A 52 15.17 -30.54 -5.76
C LEU A 52 13.74 -30.93 -6.13
N THR A 53 12.91 -29.96 -6.49
CA THR A 53 11.49 -30.21 -6.83
C THR A 53 11.35 -31.12 -8.06
N THR A 54 12.18 -30.91 -9.08
CA THR A 54 12.18 -31.71 -10.30
C THR A 54 12.74 -33.11 -10.04
N GLY A 55 13.78 -33.23 -9.22
CA GLY A 55 14.37 -34.49 -8.78
C GLY A 55 13.32 -35.35 -8.09
N VAL A 56 12.64 -34.80 -7.08
CA VAL A 56 11.54 -35.47 -6.36
C VAL A 56 10.41 -35.89 -7.31
N ARG A 57 9.98 -34.99 -8.21
CA ARG A 57 8.92 -35.31 -9.20
C ARG A 57 9.32 -36.45 -10.15
N ARG A 58 10.62 -36.63 -10.42
CA ARG A 58 11.15 -37.68 -11.30
C ARG A 58 11.45 -39.00 -10.59
N LEU A 59 11.41 -39.05 -9.25
CA LEU A 59 11.47 -40.31 -8.49
C LEU A 59 10.19 -41.16 -8.63
N GLY A 60 9.18 -40.68 -9.35
CA GLY A 60 7.98 -41.46 -9.66
C GLY A 60 8.30 -42.76 -10.40
N LEU A 61 7.94 -43.89 -9.78
CA LEU A 61 8.17 -45.29 -10.21
C LEU A 61 7.66 -45.66 -11.62
N ARG A 62 6.97 -44.77 -12.34
CA ARG A 62 6.38 -45.01 -13.68
C ARG A 62 6.56 -43.81 -14.64
N ALA A 63 7.69 -43.13 -14.62
CA ALA A 63 7.92 -42.01 -15.53
C ALA A 63 8.30 -42.48 -16.94
N LEU A 64 7.46 -42.17 -17.94
CA LEU A 64 7.83 -42.31 -19.36
C LEU A 64 9.08 -41.46 -19.67
N PRO A 65 9.96 -41.92 -20.58
CA PRO A 65 11.16 -41.18 -20.95
C PRO A 65 10.76 -39.85 -21.63
N ARG A 66 10.87 -38.76 -20.88
CA ARG A 66 10.68 -37.38 -21.36
C ARG A 66 12.01 -36.64 -21.37
N LYS A 67 12.15 -35.68 -22.30
CA LYS A 67 13.32 -34.79 -22.39
C LYS A 67 13.52 -34.06 -21.05
N LYS A 68 14.77 -34.04 -20.56
CA LYS A 68 15.12 -33.31 -19.34
C LYS A 68 14.83 -31.81 -19.53
N PRO A 69 14.06 -31.17 -18.64
CA PRO A 69 13.77 -29.75 -18.77
C PRO A 69 15.02 -28.92 -18.44
N THR A 70 15.46 -28.08 -19.37
CA THR A 70 16.60 -27.17 -19.16
C THR A 70 16.21 -26.01 -18.24
N TRP A 71 17.17 -25.49 -17.47
CA TRP A 71 16.98 -24.27 -16.68
C TRP A 71 16.89 -23.06 -17.61
N LYS A 72 15.97 -22.14 -17.32
CA LYS A 72 15.84 -20.86 -18.00
C LYS A 72 15.45 -19.80 -16.96
N TRP A 73 16.25 -18.76 -16.79
CA TRP A 73 15.96 -17.69 -15.84
C TRP A 73 14.94 -16.70 -16.41
N LYS A 74 13.66 -16.94 -16.11
CA LYS A 74 12.51 -16.18 -16.61
C LYS A 74 11.58 -15.75 -15.47
N LYS A 75 10.62 -14.86 -15.78
CA LYS A 75 9.62 -14.37 -14.83
C LYS A 75 8.84 -15.51 -14.16
N GLU A 76 8.47 -16.53 -14.92
CA GLU A 76 7.73 -17.70 -14.40
C GLU A 76 8.59 -18.56 -13.47
N THR A 77 9.92 -18.46 -13.61
CA THR A 77 10.90 -19.21 -12.83
C THR A 77 11.40 -18.40 -11.61
N GLY A 78 10.83 -17.22 -11.37
CA GLY A 78 11.12 -16.38 -10.21
C GLY A 78 11.97 -15.14 -10.50
N LYS A 79 12.37 -14.90 -11.76
CA LYS A 79 13.10 -13.67 -12.12
C LYS A 79 12.24 -12.44 -11.83
N LEU A 80 12.77 -11.54 -11.02
CA LEU A 80 12.13 -10.27 -10.68
C LEU A 80 12.28 -9.31 -11.85
N THR A 81 11.15 -8.83 -12.37
CA THR A 81 11.13 -7.85 -13.46
C THR A 81 10.18 -6.71 -13.15
N ARG A 82 10.43 -5.56 -13.77
CA ARG A 82 9.52 -4.41 -13.73
C ARG A 82 8.60 -4.43 -14.93
N GLY A 83 7.38 -3.93 -14.76
CA GLY A 83 6.47 -3.68 -15.87
C GLY A 83 6.81 -2.37 -16.58
N GLU A 84 6.35 -2.24 -17.82
CA GLU A 84 6.53 -1.04 -18.67
C GLU A 84 5.41 0.02 -18.47
N GLY A 85 4.47 -0.24 -17.56
CA GLY A 85 3.33 0.63 -17.31
C GLY A 85 3.70 1.97 -16.68
N LYS A 86 2.82 2.97 -16.86
CA LYS A 86 2.95 4.34 -16.30
C LYS A 86 2.60 4.46 -14.82
N GLY A 87 2.20 3.37 -14.16
CA GLY A 87 1.83 3.34 -12.75
C GLY A 87 3.01 3.18 -11.81
N ILE A 88 2.74 3.23 -10.50
CA ILE A 88 3.76 2.97 -9.47
C ILE A 88 4.19 1.50 -9.56
N GLY A 89 5.46 1.26 -9.87
CA GLY A 89 6.03 -0.09 -9.89
C GLY A 89 6.13 -0.70 -8.49
N TRP A 90 6.03 -2.03 -8.40
CA TRP A 90 6.12 -2.75 -7.12
C TRP A 90 7.43 -2.48 -6.37
N TRP A 91 8.57 -2.36 -7.09
CA TRP A 91 9.87 -2.05 -6.47
C TRP A 91 9.87 -0.66 -5.82
N ARG A 92 9.38 0.34 -6.55
CA ARG A 92 9.27 1.71 -6.04
C ARG A 92 8.32 1.77 -4.85
N TYR A 93 7.18 1.10 -4.93
CA TYR A 93 6.25 0.95 -3.80
C TYR A 93 6.94 0.32 -2.58
N GLN A 94 7.71 -0.76 -2.79
CA GLN A 94 8.40 -1.46 -1.73
C GLN A 94 9.39 -0.55 -0.99
N GLN A 95 10.21 0.19 -1.75
CA GLN A 95 11.27 1.04 -1.19
C GLN A 95 10.74 2.34 -0.58
N THR A 96 9.70 2.95 -1.15
CA THR A 96 9.20 4.26 -0.71
C THR A 96 8.08 4.15 0.32
N ILE A 97 7.27 3.09 0.27
CA ILE A 97 6.09 2.91 1.11
C ILE A 97 6.26 1.72 2.05
N LEU A 98 6.41 0.52 1.50
CA LEU A 98 6.28 -0.70 2.29
C LEU A 98 7.29 -0.74 3.43
N LEU A 99 8.58 -0.61 3.10
CA LEU A 99 9.68 -0.68 4.05
C LEU A 99 9.72 0.51 5.03
N PRO A 100 9.71 1.78 4.59
CA PRO A 100 9.93 2.90 5.50
C PRO A 100 8.66 3.39 6.22
N LYS A 101 7.46 3.16 5.67
CA LYS A 101 6.21 3.75 6.18
C LYS A 101 5.25 2.70 6.70
N LEU A 102 4.87 1.74 5.88
CA LEU A 102 3.78 0.81 6.19
C LEU A 102 4.17 -0.22 7.25
N LEU A 103 5.29 -0.93 7.07
CA LEU A 103 5.72 -1.96 8.02
C LEU A 103 6.04 -1.40 9.42
N PRO A 104 6.73 -0.26 9.57
CA PRO A 104 6.94 0.33 10.89
C PRO A 104 5.64 0.76 11.56
N PHE A 105 4.68 1.29 10.78
CA PHE A 105 3.36 1.63 11.30
C PHE A 105 2.59 0.39 11.75
N ALA A 106 2.56 -0.66 10.93
CA ALA A 106 1.92 -1.93 11.26
C ALA A 106 2.51 -2.56 12.53
N LYS A 107 3.85 -2.54 12.69
CA LYS A 107 4.52 -3.02 13.90
C LYS A 107 4.19 -2.21 15.15
N LYS A 108 3.97 -0.90 15.02
CA LYS A 108 3.50 -0.07 16.15
C LYS A 108 2.07 -0.44 16.52
N CYS A 109 1.20 -0.65 15.54
CA CYS A 109 -0.17 -1.11 15.77
C CYS A 109 -0.19 -2.50 16.42
N GLU A 110 0.65 -3.44 15.96
CA GLU A 110 0.76 -4.79 16.52
C GLU A 110 1.13 -4.80 18.01
N LYS A 111 2.03 -3.90 18.44
CA LYS A 111 2.42 -3.78 19.85
C LYS A 111 1.26 -3.40 20.77
N GLU A 112 0.34 -2.60 20.26
CA GLU A 112 -0.81 -2.11 21.03
C GLU A 112 -2.04 -2.98 20.84
N ARG A 113 -2.16 -3.64 19.68
CA ARG A 113 -3.22 -4.56 19.32
C ARG A 113 -2.61 -5.81 18.67
N PRO A 114 -2.31 -6.83 19.48
CA PRO A 114 -1.84 -8.11 18.97
C PRO A 114 -2.82 -8.69 17.95
N GLY A 115 -2.31 -9.22 16.84
CA GLY A 115 -3.12 -9.71 15.72
C GLY A 115 -3.59 -8.61 14.76
N THR A 116 -2.86 -7.49 14.67
CA THR A 116 -3.08 -6.47 13.65
C THR A 116 -2.79 -7.05 12.27
N ILE A 117 -3.75 -6.90 11.37
CA ILE A 117 -3.64 -7.33 9.97
C ILE A 117 -3.63 -6.10 9.07
N VAL A 118 -2.69 -6.06 8.12
CA VAL A 118 -2.62 -5.01 7.11
C VAL A 118 -3.53 -5.35 5.92
N GLN A 119 -4.41 -4.44 5.56
CA GLN A 119 -5.27 -4.54 4.38
C GLN A 119 -4.79 -3.58 3.29
N GLU A 120 -4.57 -4.10 2.08
CA GLU A 120 -4.21 -3.32 0.89
C GLU A 120 -5.09 -3.75 -0.29
N GLY A 121 -5.51 -2.80 -1.13
CA GLY A 121 -6.21 -3.12 -2.38
C GLY A 121 -5.33 -3.91 -3.35
N LYS A 122 -5.95 -4.55 -4.35
CA LYS A 122 -5.28 -5.46 -5.32
C LYS A 122 -4.54 -4.73 -6.46
N ALA A 123 -3.97 -3.56 -6.20
CA ALA A 123 -3.18 -2.84 -7.19
C ALA A 123 -1.98 -3.68 -7.65
N PRO A 124 -1.53 -3.57 -8.92
CA PRO A 124 -0.41 -4.37 -9.42
C PRO A 124 0.89 -4.24 -8.61
N SER A 125 1.11 -3.09 -7.96
CA SER A 125 2.23 -2.84 -7.05
C SER A 125 2.18 -3.67 -5.77
N HIS A 126 0.99 -3.92 -5.23
CA HIS A 126 0.75 -4.64 -3.97
C HIS A 126 0.67 -6.16 -4.21
N ALA A 127 0.13 -6.57 -5.35
CA ALA A 127 -0.08 -7.97 -5.72
C ALA A 127 1.20 -8.69 -6.18
N HIS A 128 2.33 -8.00 -6.30
CA HIS A 128 3.57 -8.63 -6.75
C HIS A 128 4.09 -9.65 -5.72
N PRO A 129 4.52 -10.87 -6.12
CA PRO A 129 4.97 -11.91 -5.18
C PRO A 129 6.12 -11.49 -4.26
N ALA A 130 6.96 -10.55 -4.71
CA ALA A 130 8.04 -10.01 -3.89
C ALA A 130 7.54 -9.31 -2.62
N GLN A 131 6.36 -8.67 -2.66
CA GLN A 131 5.82 -7.97 -1.50
C GLN A 131 5.50 -8.95 -0.37
N GLN A 132 4.95 -10.13 -0.68
CA GLN A 132 4.62 -11.12 0.34
C GLN A 132 5.87 -11.52 1.14
N ARG A 133 7.00 -11.75 0.46
CA ARG A 133 8.27 -12.08 1.12
C ARG A 133 8.70 -11.00 2.11
N ILE A 134 8.48 -9.74 1.78
CA ILE A 134 8.82 -8.61 2.64
C ILE A 134 7.91 -8.55 3.88
N TYR A 135 6.62 -8.83 3.72
CA TYR A 135 5.70 -8.98 4.86
C TYR A 135 6.09 -10.15 5.77
N ASP A 136 6.40 -11.31 5.18
CA ASP A 136 6.81 -12.51 5.89
C ASP A 136 8.09 -12.26 6.70
N LEU A 137 9.11 -11.63 6.08
CA LEU A 137 10.35 -11.23 6.74
C LEU A 137 10.12 -10.20 7.86
N ALA A 138 9.12 -9.33 7.70
CA ALA A 138 8.77 -8.36 8.71
C ALA A 138 7.95 -8.96 9.86
N GLY A 139 7.41 -10.18 9.72
CA GLY A 139 6.49 -10.80 10.67
C GLY A 139 5.15 -10.06 10.77
N VAL A 140 4.71 -9.41 9.69
CA VAL A 140 3.46 -8.64 9.65
C VAL A 140 2.42 -9.40 8.83
N GLN A 141 1.23 -9.61 9.40
CA GLN A 141 0.15 -10.28 8.70
C GLN A 141 -0.50 -9.36 7.67
N ARG A 142 -0.73 -9.90 6.47
CA ARG A 142 -1.41 -9.19 5.37
C ARG A 142 -2.69 -9.91 4.99
N LEU A 143 -3.78 -9.14 4.89
CA LEU A 143 -5.05 -9.63 4.39
C LEU A 143 -4.99 -9.76 2.86
N LEU A 144 -5.34 -10.94 2.37
CA LEU A 144 -5.50 -11.16 0.94
C LEU A 144 -6.81 -10.50 0.46
N TRP A 145 -6.72 -9.49 -0.39
CA TRP A 145 -7.88 -8.73 -0.85
C TRP A 145 -8.46 -9.26 -2.17
N CYS A 146 -9.79 -9.30 -2.28
CA CYS A 146 -10.49 -9.56 -3.53
C CYS A 146 -10.35 -8.38 -4.51
N GLY A 147 -10.25 -8.67 -5.80
CA GLY A 147 -10.22 -7.61 -6.81
C GLY A 147 -11.62 -7.05 -7.02
N ASN A 148 -11.72 -5.75 -7.36
CA ASN A 148 -12.98 -5.06 -7.65
C ASN A 148 -13.97 -5.02 -6.47
N SER A 149 -13.46 -5.00 -5.23
CA SER A 149 -14.27 -4.79 -4.02
C SER A 149 -13.85 -3.52 -3.29
N PRO A 150 -14.11 -2.35 -3.90
CA PRO A 150 -13.88 -1.05 -3.27
C PRO A 150 -14.73 -0.84 -2.01
N ASP A 151 -15.98 -1.33 -2.06
CA ASP A 151 -17.01 -1.27 -1.03
C ASP A 151 -16.61 -1.92 0.31
N LEU A 152 -15.72 -2.90 0.27
CA LEU A 152 -15.24 -3.58 1.47
C LEU A 152 -13.99 -2.91 2.06
N ASN A 153 -13.42 -1.92 1.36
CA ASN A 153 -12.17 -1.27 1.73
C ASN A 153 -12.46 -0.10 2.66
N ALA A 154 -12.01 -0.17 3.92
CA ALA A 154 -12.34 0.83 4.94
C ALA A 154 -11.85 2.26 4.62
N ILE A 155 -10.97 2.44 3.63
CA ILE A 155 -10.52 3.76 3.14
C ILE A 155 -11.49 4.39 2.16
N GLU A 156 -12.37 3.60 1.57
CA GLU A 156 -13.35 4.06 0.61
C GLU A 156 -14.62 4.40 1.40
N PRO A 157 -14.98 5.69 1.54
CA PRO A 157 -16.30 6.01 2.04
C PRO A 157 -17.34 5.40 1.09
N ASP A 158 -18.54 5.11 1.58
CA ASP A 158 -19.71 4.81 0.76
C ASP A 158 -19.87 5.90 -0.33
N GLU A 159 -19.24 5.72 -1.50
CA GLU A 159 -19.35 6.59 -2.68
C GLU A 159 -20.75 6.48 -3.35
N LYS A 160 -21.76 6.13 -2.55
CA LYS A 160 -23.19 6.11 -2.88
C LYS A 160 -24.08 6.72 -1.80
N GLY A 161 -23.52 7.54 -0.89
CA GLY A 161 -24.28 8.34 0.06
C GLY A 161 -24.15 9.84 -0.21
N ASP A 162 -25.23 10.43 -0.73
CA ASP A 162 -25.68 11.80 -0.44
C ASP A 162 -24.92 13.03 -0.99
N TYR A 163 -24.16 12.92 -2.09
CA TYR A 163 -23.68 14.13 -2.80
C TYR A 163 -24.52 14.54 -4.03
N GLU A 164 -25.38 13.66 -4.56
CA GLU A 164 -26.17 13.97 -5.75
C GLU A 164 -27.37 14.90 -5.46
N GLU A 165 -27.88 14.95 -4.23
CA GLU A 165 -29.01 15.83 -3.89
C GLU A 165 -28.60 17.26 -3.47
N ARG A 166 -27.36 17.50 -3.04
CA ARG A 166 -26.94 18.86 -2.61
C ARG A 166 -26.36 19.73 -3.72
N GLY A 167 -25.99 19.15 -4.86
CA GLY A 167 -25.40 19.89 -5.99
C GLY A 167 -26.42 20.48 -6.97
N ALA A 168 -27.70 20.06 -6.89
CA ALA A 168 -28.71 20.43 -7.87
C ALA A 168 -29.41 21.79 -7.59
N GLU A 169 -29.23 22.36 -6.39
CA GLU A 169 -29.90 23.62 -6.02
C GLU A 169 -29.05 24.89 -6.23
N GLU A 170 -27.72 24.76 -6.41
CA GLU A 170 -26.81 25.91 -6.52
C GLU A 170 -26.29 26.21 -7.94
N SER A 171 -26.70 25.47 -8.98
CA SER A 171 -26.22 25.69 -10.35
C SER A 171 -26.97 26.79 -11.13
N GLY A 172 -27.63 27.72 -10.44
CA GLY A 172 -28.50 28.75 -11.04
C GLY A 172 -27.98 30.20 -11.01
N ARG A 173 -26.75 30.48 -10.55
CA ARG A 173 -26.22 31.85 -10.52
C ARG A 173 -24.95 31.99 -11.35
N SER A 174 -25.02 32.87 -12.34
CA SER A 174 -23.91 33.16 -13.26
C SER A 174 -22.77 33.91 -12.56
N PHE A 175 -21.57 33.69 -13.07
CA PHE A 175 -20.26 34.17 -12.59
C PHE A 175 -20.07 35.71 -12.64
N SER A 176 -21.09 36.50 -12.97
CA SER A 176 -20.98 37.96 -13.12
C SER A 176 -21.40 38.78 -11.89
N GLN A 177 -21.62 38.16 -10.72
CA GLN A 177 -22.09 38.88 -9.52
C GLN A 177 -21.27 38.72 -8.23
N LEU A 178 -20.09 38.08 -8.25
CA LEU A 178 -19.24 37.97 -7.05
C LEU A 178 -18.03 38.92 -7.11
N GLY A 179 -18.32 40.22 -7.12
CA GLY A 179 -17.37 41.23 -6.66
C GLY A 179 -17.67 41.54 -5.19
N GLY A 180 -16.87 41.02 -4.25
CA GLY A 180 -17.08 41.29 -2.83
C GLY A 180 -16.06 40.63 -1.90
N SER A 181 -15.06 41.41 -1.51
CA SER A 181 -14.27 41.42 -0.26
C SER A 181 -13.83 40.10 0.40
N LEU A 182 -12.51 39.90 0.40
CA LEU A 182 -11.76 39.04 1.33
C LEU A 182 -11.83 39.63 2.75
N GLU A 183 -12.83 39.26 3.54
CA GLU A 183 -12.78 39.36 5.01
C GLU A 183 -13.90 38.51 5.62
N GLY A 184 -13.55 37.54 6.46
CA GLY A 184 -14.52 36.89 7.36
C GLY A 184 -14.72 35.38 7.21
N VAL A 185 -13.69 34.57 7.48
CA VAL A 185 -13.87 33.24 8.13
C VAL A 185 -12.73 33.01 9.13
N ALA A 186 -12.66 33.89 10.13
CA ALA A 186 -12.09 33.58 11.43
C ALA A 186 -13.25 33.66 12.43
N ALA A 187 -13.23 32.74 13.40
CA ALA A 187 -14.19 32.60 14.51
C ALA A 187 -15.53 31.91 14.19
N ARG A 188 -15.58 30.61 14.50
CA ARG A 188 -16.74 30.00 15.19
C ARG A 188 -16.21 29.09 16.29
N GLU A 189 -16.08 29.66 17.47
CA GLU A 189 -16.07 28.94 18.74
C GLU A 189 -17.53 28.60 19.08
N ASP A 190 -17.79 27.35 19.48
CA ASP A 190 -19.08 26.90 20.00
C ASP A 190 -19.23 27.30 21.48
N PRO A 191 -20.31 28.01 21.88
CA PRO A 191 -20.59 28.28 23.28
C PRO A 191 -21.58 27.25 23.85
N GLY A 192 -21.25 26.71 25.02
CA GLY A 192 -22.26 26.34 26.01
C GLY A 192 -22.58 24.85 26.17
N VAL A 193 -21.74 24.16 26.96
CA VAL A 193 -22.23 23.18 27.94
C VAL A 193 -21.61 23.52 29.29
N ASP A 194 -22.28 24.40 30.02
CA ASP A 194 -22.08 24.58 31.46
C ASP A 194 -22.76 23.41 32.19
N ARG A 195 -22.01 22.63 32.98
CA ARG A 195 -21.88 22.86 34.43
C ARG A 195 -21.30 21.66 35.17
N ALA A 196 -20.44 22.00 36.13
CA ALA A 196 -20.12 21.29 37.38
C ALA A 196 -19.17 20.09 37.30
N TYR A 197 -17.91 20.31 37.69
CA TYR A 197 -17.40 19.76 38.95
C TYR A 197 -16.14 20.54 39.39
N SER A 198 -16.27 21.31 40.46
CA SER A 198 -15.14 21.87 41.21
C SER A 198 -14.60 20.80 42.16
N ARG A 199 -13.27 20.55 42.14
CA ARG A 199 -12.46 20.17 43.32
C ARG A 199 -10.97 20.08 42.98
N SER A 200 -10.27 21.14 43.39
CA SER A 200 -8.94 21.19 44.03
C SER A 200 -8.04 19.93 44.03
N TYR A 201 -6.81 20.10 43.52
CA TYR A 201 -5.62 19.34 43.96
C TYR A 201 -4.60 20.31 44.57
N PRO A 202 -3.99 20.00 45.73
CA PRO A 202 -2.89 20.77 46.28
C PRO A 202 -1.56 20.45 45.60
N GLN A 203 -0.72 21.48 45.46
CA GLN A 203 0.71 21.37 45.17
C GLN A 203 1.43 20.82 46.39
N ASN A 204 2.26 19.80 46.20
CA ASN A 204 3.31 19.44 47.16
C ASN A 204 4.68 19.69 46.52
N HIS A 205 5.49 20.43 47.27
CA HIS A 205 6.94 20.54 47.14
C HIS A 205 7.63 19.23 47.52
#